data_AF-A0A9D5KJ53-F1
#
_entry.id   AF-A0A9D5KJ53-F1
#
_cell.length_a   1.000
_cell.length_b   1.000
_cell.length_c   1.000
_cell.angle_alpha   90.00
_cell.angle_beta   90.00
_cell.angle_gamma   90.00
#
_symmetry.space_group_name_H-M   'P 1'
#
loop_
_entity.id
_entity.type
_entity.pdbx_description
1 polymer ?
#
loop_
_entity_poly.entity_id
_entity_poly.type
_entity_poly.pdbx_seq_one_letter_code
_entity_poly.pdbx_strand_id
1 'polypeptide(L)'
;MQLCTLAPKNVRYILDDSGGFIIENYNQAKPLSSFLPAIAGLYGCPMWVFYVNRGQGISSMGIRNKDNAILEFFPANRAYQLASLQGFRTFIKIGSGNPIFYEPFQNNLISSSAQITQRMIITAHDLTVIDISEELGLQSTVRYFTIPNEPFPALARSIEFENISRKLLELDVLDGLPFIISHGLIHIIQKDLSRTAEAWVEVMNNDYKAPLFRLKAAIADKPEVEHIPDGHFYATFKNEQGVLEYA
;
A
#
# COMPACT_ATOMS: atom_id res chain seq x y z
N MET A 1 -28.01 19.74 -5.02
CA MET A 1 -26.85 18.86 -4.77
C MET A 1 -27.03 18.27 -3.38
N GLN A 2 -27.66 17.10 -3.30
CA GLN A 2 -28.00 16.46 -2.03
C GLN A 2 -26.72 15.79 -1.53
N LEU A 3 -26.07 16.40 -0.54
CA LEU A 3 -24.99 15.75 0.19
C LEU A 3 -25.58 14.48 0.80
N CYS A 4 -25.22 13.33 0.24
CA CYS A 4 -25.57 12.03 0.78
C CYS A 4 -24.75 11.85 2.06
N THR A 5 -25.24 12.41 3.18
CA THR A 5 -24.64 12.15 4.50
C THR A 5 -25.06 10.75 4.91
N LEU A 6 -24.20 9.78 4.61
CA LEU A 6 -24.29 8.44 5.19
C LEU A 6 -24.35 8.56 6.71
N ALA A 7 -25.25 7.81 7.34
CA ALA A 7 -25.28 7.72 8.79
C ALA A 7 -23.89 7.27 9.30
N PRO A 8 -23.33 7.92 10.33
CA PRO A 8 -22.02 7.54 10.84
C PRO A 8 -22.07 6.10 11.32
N LYS A 9 -21.21 5.24 10.76
CA LYS A 9 -21.01 3.88 11.27
C LYS A 9 -20.38 3.98 12.65
N ASN A 10 -20.85 3.17 13.60
CA ASN A 10 -20.23 3.08 14.91
C ASN A 10 -18.80 2.54 14.75
N VAL A 11 -17.83 3.30 15.26
CA VAL A 11 -16.42 2.91 15.34
C VAL A 11 -16.20 2.28 16.71
N ARG A 12 -15.71 1.04 16.73
CA ARG A 12 -15.32 0.33 17.95
C ARG A 12 -13.82 0.07 17.95
N TYR A 13 -13.23 0.20 19.12
CA TYR A 13 -11.81 -0.10 19.36
C TYR A 13 -11.76 -1.32 20.29
N ILE A 14 -11.00 -2.33 19.88
CA ILE A 14 -10.92 -3.61 20.60
C ILE A 14 -9.43 -3.94 20.76
N LEU A 15 -9.03 -4.35 21.96
CA LEU A 15 -7.76 -5.04 22.16
C LEU A 15 -8.10 -6.52 22.31
N ASP A 16 -7.67 -7.34 21.36
CA ASP A 16 -7.90 -8.78 21.45
C ASP A 16 -6.91 -9.46 22.41
N ASP A 17 -7.22 -10.70 22.79
CA ASP A 17 -6.41 -11.48 23.73
C ASP A 17 -5.00 -11.81 23.21
N SER A 18 -4.77 -11.67 21.90
CA SER A 18 -3.45 -11.85 21.26
C SER A 18 -2.61 -10.57 21.24
N GLY A 19 -3.15 -9.45 21.75
CA GLY A 19 -2.49 -8.14 21.76
C GLY A 19 -2.69 -7.33 20.48
N GLY A 20 -3.58 -7.75 19.58
CA GLY A 20 -3.98 -7.01 18.39
C GLY A 20 -4.92 -5.86 18.74
N PHE A 21 -4.60 -4.65 18.30
CA PHE A 21 -5.47 -3.48 18.42
C PHE A 21 -6.31 -3.32 17.15
N ILE A 22 -7.61 -3.54 17.29
CA ILE A 22 -8.59 -3.55 16.19
C ILE A 22 -9.38 -2.24 16.20
N ILE A 23 -9.47 -1.61 15.03
CA ILE A 23 -10.31 -0.46 14.75
C ILE A 23 -11.36 -0.89 13.72
N GLU A 24 -12.61 -1.03 14.14
CA GLU A 24 -13.73 -1.24 13.22
C GLU A 24 -14.12 0.07 12.53
N ASN A 25 -14.47 -0.02 11.25
CA ASN A 25 -14.79 1.11 10.38
C ASN A 25 -13.67 2.17 10.41
N TYR A 26 -12.42 1.71 10.29
CA TYR A 26 -11.22 2.53 10.55
C TYR A 26 -11.13 3.78 9.67
N ASN A 27 -11.66 3.75 8.45
CA ASN A 27 -11.71 4.92 7.56
C ASN A 27 -12.58 6.06 8.13
N GLN A 28 -13.58 5.72 8.96
CA GLN A 28 -14.46 6.66 9.65
C GLN A 28 -13.97 7.00 11.07
N ALA A 29 -12.99 6.25 11.59
CA ALA A 29 -12.38 6.52 12.88
C ALA A 29 -11.59 7.84 12.91
N LYS A 30 -11.34 8.35 14.12
CA LYS A 30 -10.47 9.52 14.31
C LYS A 30 -9.11 9.27 13.68
N PRO A 31 -8.45 10.29 13.08
CA PRO A 31 -7.16 10.10 12.42
C PRO A 31 -6.13 9.47 13.36
N LEU A 32 -5.50 8.40 12.90
CA LEU A 32 -4.46 7.65 13.59
C LEU A 32 -3.35 7.35 12.60
N SER A 33 -2.11 7.55 13.03
CA SER A 33 -0.92 7.27 12.24
C SER A 33 0.18 6.72 13.13
N SER A 34 0.97 5.79 12.59
CA SER A 34 2.12 5.22 13.30
C SER A 34 3.12 4.64 12.29
N PHE A 35 4.14 3.96 12.80
CA PHE A 35 5.15 3.26 12.02
C PHE A 35 5.14 1.76 12.33
N LEU A 36 5.40 0.92 11.32
CA LEU A 36 5.79 -0.47 11.58
C LEU A 36 7.16 -0.51 12.27
N PRO A 37 7.52 -1.62 12.93
CA PRO A 37 8.84 -1.78 13.53
C PRO A 37 9.95 -1.51 12.51
N ALA A 38 10.88 -0.62 12.89
CA ALA A 38 11.91 -0.14 11.98
C ALA A 38 13.01 -1.17 11.68
N ILE A 39 13.14 -2.22 12.49
CA ILE A 39 14.12 -3.30 12.33
C ILE A 39 13.35 -4.61 12.12
N ALA A 40 13.56 -5.23 10.97
CA ALA A 40 12.89 -6.46 10.59
C ALA A 40 13.63 -7.69 11.16
N GLY A 41 13.35 -8.06 12.41
CA GLY A 41 14.04 -9.18 13.08
C GLY A 41 15.45 -8.83 13.58
N LEU A 42 16.14 -9.79 14.20
CA LEU A 42 17.38 -9.54 14.94
C LEU A 42 18.53 -9.02 14.04
N TYR A 43 18.57 -9.45 12.79
CA TYR A 43 19.58 -9.09 11.80
C TYR A 43 19.02 -8.31 10.61
N GLY A 44 17.79 -7.79 10.73
CA GLY A 44 17.11 -7.10 9.63
C GLY A 44 17.78 -5.80 9.22
N CYS A 45 17.73 -5.50 7.92
CA CYS A 45 18.05 -4.17 7.42
C CYS A 45 16.96 -3.16 7.82
N PRO A 46 17.31 -2.01 8.43
CA PRO A 46 16.31 -1.04 8.87
C PRO A 46 15.54 -0.40 7.72
N MET A 47 14.24 -0.21 7.90
CA MET A 47 13.39 0.60 7.03
C MET A 47 12.32 1.33 7.83
N TRP A 48 11.86 2.47 7.35
CA TRP A 48 10.73 3.17 7.94
C TRP A 48 9.50 2.95 7.06
N VAL A 49 8.38 2.56 7.69
CA VAL A 49 7.09 2.35 7.01
C VAL A 49 6.03 3.09 7.80
N PHE A 50 5.53 4.19 7.25
CA PHE A 50 4.54 5.05 7.85
C PHE A 50 3.14 4.68 7.35
N TYR A 51 2.23 4.42 8.27
CA TYR A 51 0.84 4.08 7.95
C TYR A 51 -0.14 5.02 8.66
N VAL A 52 -1.31 5.14 8.06
CA VAL A 52 -2.45 5.91 8.54
C VAL A 52 -3.72 5.06 8.48
N ASN A 53 -4.74 5.38 9.26
CA ASN A 53 -6.03 4.70 9.19
C ASN A 53 -6.92 5.19 8.02
N ARG A 54 -6.36 5.30 6.81
CA ARG A 54 -7.09 5.68 5.59
C ARG A 54 -6.66 4.80 4.42
N GLY A 55 -7.61 4.47 3.53
CA GLY A 55 -7.33 3.63 2.36
C GLY A 55 -6.70 2.30 2.78
N GLN A 56 -5.73 1.80 2.04
CA GLN A 56 -5.04 0.55 2.38
C GLN A 56 -3.90 0.71 3.41
N GLY A 57 -3.88 1.78 4.20
CA GLY A 57 -3.00 1.89 5.37
C GLY A 57 -1.65 2.57 5.11
N ILE A 58 -0.79 1.97 4.28
CA ILE A 58 0.57 2.48 4.06
C ILE A 58 0.54 3.78 3.27
N SER A 59 1.12 4.85 3.83
CA SER A 59 1.18 6.17 3.20
C SER A 59 2.57 6.58 2.71
N SER A 60 3.64 6.08 3.33
CA SER A 60 5.01 6.35 2.87
C SER A 60 5.98 5.32 3.43
N MET A 61 7.07 5.06 2.71
CA MET A 61 8.10 4.13 3.15
C MET A 61 9.45 4.39 2.46
N GLY A 62 10.52 3.97 3.12
CA GLY A 62 11.88 4.09 2.60
C GLY A 62 12.93 3.62 3.60
N ILE A 63 14.18 3.95 3.31
CA ILE A 63 15.34 3.59 4.13
C ILE A 63 16.06 4.84 4.59
N ARG A 64 16.84 4.78 5.69
CA ARG A 64 17.71 5.87 6.19
C ARG A 64 17.02 7.21 6.49
N ASN A 65 16.56 7.94 5.48
CA ASN A 65 15.93 9.26 5.55
C ASN A 65 14.94 9.48 4.37
N LYS A 66 14.39 10.69 4.25
CA LYS A 66 13.37 11.04 3.23
C LYS A 66 13.91 11.12 1.80
N ASP A 67 15.23 11.23 1.63
CA ASP A 67 15.87 11.24 0.30
C ASP A 67 15.97 9.83 -0.31
N ASN A 68 15.65 8.81 0.48
CA ASN A 68 15.67 7.40 0.08
C ASN A 68 14.27 6.78 0.27
N ALA A 69 13.23 7.56 -0.02
CA ALA A 69 11.85 7.12 -0.01
C ALA A 69 11.51 6.37 -1.30
N ILE A 70 10.92 5.18 -1.21
CA ILE A 70 10.31 4.50 -2.36
C ILE A 70 8.84 4.95 -2.55
N LEU A 71 8.22 5.43 -1.48
CA LEU A 71 6.91 6.09 -1.48
C LEU A 71 6.99 7.41 -0.69
N GLU A 72 6.53 8.51 -1.31
CA GLU A 72 6.75 9.88 -0.85
C GLU A 72 6.36 10.11 0.61
N PHE A 73 7.25 10.75 1.37
CA PHE A 73 6.91 11.17 2.72
C PHE A 73 6.07 12.46 2.75
N PHE A 74 4.89 12.34 3.35
CA PHE A 74 4.03 13.46 3.73
C PHE A 74 3.83 13.52 5.24
N PRO A 75 3.72 14.72 5.83
CA PRO A 75 3.25 14.85 7.21
C PRO A 75 1.81 14.32 7.35
N ALA A 76 1.45 13.88 8.55
CA ALA A 76 0.20 13.15 8.82
C ALA A 76 -1.05 13.86 8.26
N ASN A 77 -1.15 15.17 8.41
CA ASN A 77 -2.28 15.97 7.90
C ASN A 77 -2.53 15.82 6.39
N ARG A 78 -1.47 15.63 5.59
CA ARG A 78 -1.57 15.33 4.15
C ARG A 78 -1.67 13.83 3.87
N ALA A 79 -0.97 13.01 4.64
CA ALA A 79 -1.03 11.55 4.51
C ALA A 79 -2.47 11.02 4.58
N TYR A 80 -3.30 11.52 5.50
CA TYR A 80 -4.72 11.14 5.58
C TYR A 80 -5.54 11.44 4.32
N GLN A 81 -5.16 12.48 3.57
CA GLN A 81 -5.86 12.89 2.35
C GLN A 81 -5.37 12.11 1.13
N LEU A 82 -4.09 11.73 1.12
CA LEU A 82 -3.42 11.14 -0.03
C LEU A 82 -3.31 9.62 0.04
N ALA A 83 -3.43 8.98 1.21
CA ALA A 83 -3.25 7.54 1.36
C ALA A 83 -4.14 6.71 0.42
N SER A 84 -5.41 7.10 0.24
CA SER A 84 -6.33 6.42 -0.70
C SER A 84 -6.06 6.69 -2.18
N LEU A 85 -5.19 7.65 -2.50
CA LEU A 85 -4.88 8.07 -3.87
C LEU A 85 -3.48 7.64 -4.32
N GLN A 86 -2.49 7.78 -3.43
CA GLN A 86 -1.07 7.57 -3.71
C GLN A 86 -0.50 6.31 -3.03
N GLY A 87 -1.18 5.79 -2.01
CA GLY A 87 -0.84 4.50 -1.41
C GLY A 87 -1.27 3.32 -2.28
N PHE A 88 -1.16 2.10 -1.75
CA PHE A 88 -1.59 0.91 -2.48
C PHE A 88 -3.06 1.00 -2.87
N ARG A 89 -3.42 0.51 -4.05
CA ARG A 89 -4.82 0.42 -4.51
C ARG A 89 -5.10 -0.95 -5.13
N THR A 90 -6.37 -1.35 -5.05
CA THR A 90 -6.86 -2.62 -5.55
C THR A 90 -8.19 -2.37 -6.24
N PHE A 91 -8.31 -2.79 -7.49
CA PHE A 91 -9.55 -2.72 -8.26
C PHE A 91 -9.96 -4.13 -8.66
N ILE A 92 -11.24 -4.41 -8.52
CA ILE A 92 -11.81 -5.72 -8.78
C ILE A 92 -12.95 -5.55 -9.77
N LYS A 93 -12.87 -6.26 -10.89
CA LYS A 93 -13.98 -6.45 -11.82
C LYS A 93 -14.58 -7.81 -11.55
N ILE A 94 -15.88 -7.85 -11.27
CA ILE A 94 -16.62 -9.05 -10.87
C ILE A 94 -17.58 -9.45 -11.99
N GLY A 95 -17.37 -10.64 -12.55
CA GLY A 95 -18.16 -11.20 -13.66
C GLY A 95 -17.77 -10.69 -15.05
N SER A 96 -18.30 -11.36 -16.08
CA SER A 96 -17.89 -11.20 -17.49
C SER A 96 -18.93 -10.51 -18.39
N GLY A 97 -20.23 -10.57 -18.04
CA GLY A 97 -21.33 -9.99 -18.86
C GLY A 97 -21.64 -8.53 -18.55
N ASN A 98 -22.29 -8.26 -17.41
CA ASN A 98 -22.51 -6.92 -16.88
C ASN A 98 -21.65 -6.76 -15.61
N PRO A 99 -20.35 -6.44 -15.76
CA PRO A 99 -19.42 -6.50 -14.65
C PRO A 99 -19.72 -5.43 -13.60
N ILE A 100 -19.51 -5.80 -12.34
CA ILE A 100 -19.49 -4.85 -11.22
C ILE A 100 -18.03 -4.47 -10.96
N PHE A 101 -17.76 -3.18 -10.87
CA PHE A 101 -16.44 -2.66 -10.49
C PHE A 101 -16.45 -2.27 -9.02
N TYR A 102 -15.47 -2.77 -8.28
CA TYR A 102 -15.37 -2.58 -6.85
C TYR A 102 -13.94 -2.24 -6.46
N GLU A 103 -13.81 -1.21 -5.62
CA GLU A 103 -12.54 -0.78 -5.04
C GLU A 103 -12.64 -0.90 -3.51
N PRO A 104 -12.10 -1.97 -2.89
CA PRO A 104 -12.13 -2.13 -1.44
C PRO A 104 -11.31 -1.03 -0.73
N PHE A 105 -11.52 -0.92 0.58
CA PHE A 105 -10.80 -0.02 1.51
C PHE A 105 -11.05 1.48 1.30
N GLN A 106 -12.00 1.85 0.42
CA GLN A 106 -12.37 3.23 0.16
C GLN A 106 -13.20 3.84 1.29
N ASN A 107 -13.04 5.16 1.49
CA ASN A 107 -13.80 5.93 2.49
C ASN A 107 -15.12 6.48 1.92
N ASN A 108 -15.20 6.69 0.60
CA ASN A 108 -16.34 7.30 -0.06
C ASN A 108 -17.19 6.23 -0.76
N LEU A 109 -18.26 5.82 -0.10
CA LEU A 109 -19.25 4.89 -0.64
C LEU A 109 -20.15 5.64 -1.63
N ILE A 110 -19.84 5.57 -2.92
CA ILE A 110 -20.81 5.89 -3.98
C ILE A 110 -21.97 4.86 -3.96
N SER A 111 -21.79 3.70 -3.34
CA SER A 111 -22.85 2.73 -3.08
C SER A 111 -23.40 2.88 -1.66
N SER A 112 -24.42 3.72 -1.52
CA SER A 112 -25.28 3.79 -0.33
C SER A 112 -26.05 2.49 -0.02
N SER A 113 -25.87 1.43 -0.83
CA SER A 113 -26.47 0.09 -0.67
C SER A 113 -25.57 -0.96 -0.02
N ALA A 114 -24.24 -0.81 -0.11
CA ALA A 114 -23.33 -1.89 0.28
C ALA A 114 -23.07 -1.88 1.79
N GLN A 115 -23.51 -2.95 2.46
CA GLN A 115 -23.16 -3.25 3.85
C GLN A 115 -21.68 -3.63 3.96
N ILE A 116 -20.81 -2.64 3.78
CA ILE A 116 -19.36 -2.82 3.84
C ILE A 116 -18.89 -2.71 5.30
N THR A 117 -18.13 -3.68 5.78
CA THR A 117 -17.45 -3.59 7.08
C THR A 117 -15.95 -3.56 6.85
N GLN A 118 -15.29 -2.54 7.40
CA GLN A 118 -13.84 -2.40 7.30
C GLN A 118 -13.20 -2.57 8.68
N ARG A 119 -12.06 -3.26 8.77
CA ARG A 119 -11.30 -3.39 10.02
C ARG A 119 -9.83 -3.11 9.77
N MET A 120 -9.19 -2.45 10.72
CA MET A 120 -7.74 -2.31 10.78
C MET A 120 -7.26 -3.01 12.04
N ILE A 121 -6.32 -3.94 11.92
CA ILE A 121 -5.74 -4.71 13.00
C ILE A 121 -4.26 -4.35 13.05
N ILE A 122 -3.83 -3.82 14.18
CA ILE A 122 -2.44 -3.41 14.43
C ILE A 122 -1.86 -4.36 15.46
N THR A 123 -0.78 -5.04 15.13
CA THR A 123 -0.01 -5.86 16.08
C THR A 123 1.36 -5.23 16.33
N ALA A 124 2.18 -5.89 17.16
CA ALA A 124 3.56 -5.46 17.38
C ALA A 124 4.46 -5.59 16.13
N HIS A 125 4.05 -6.33 15.10
CA HIS A 125 4.92 -6.68 13.97
C HIS A 125 4.27 -6.53 12.58
N ASP A 126 2.96 -6.39 12.50
CA ASP A 126 2.25 -6.23 11.23
C ASP A 126 1.06 -5.26 11.32
N LEU A 127 0.56 -4.90 10.14
CA LEU A 127 -0.68 -4.17 9.95
C LEU A 127 -1.56 -4.97 8.99
N THR A 128 -2.80 -5.25 9.39
CA THR A 128 -3.79 -5.90 8.54
C THR A 128 -5.00 -4.98 8.35
N VAL A 129 -5.48 -4.85 7.11
CA VAL A 129 -6.76 -4.22 6.80
C VAL A 129 -7.68 -5.21 6.10
N ILE A 130 -8.94 -5.21 6.50
CA ILE A 130 -9.97 -6.12 5.99
C ILE A 130 -11.14 -5.28 5.50
N ASP A 131 -11.66 -5.61 4.32
CA ASP A 131 -12.90 -5.06 3.78
C ASP A 131 -13.83 -6.22 3.43
N ILE A 132 -15.03 -6.21 4.01
CA ILE A 132 -16.07 -7.22 3.81
C ILE A 132 -17.25 -6.55 3.13
N SER A 133 -17.56 -6.96 1.90
CA SER A 133 -18.77 -6.58 1.20
C SER A 133 -19.76 -7.73 1.20
N GLU A 134 -20.75 -7.68 2.08
CA GLU A 134 -21.82 -8.69 2.17
C GLU A 134 -22.69 -8.74 0.90
N GLU A 135 -22.90 -7.59 0.26
CA GLU A 135 -23.67 -7.49 -0.98
C GLU A 135 -22.98 -8.23 -2.14
N LEU A 136 -21.66 -8.09 -2.25
CA LEU A 136 -20.85 -8.80 -3.24
C LEU A 136 -20.49 -10.21 -2.80
N GLY A 137 -20.62 -10.51 -1.51
CA GLY A 137 -20.19 -11.75 -0.88
C GLY A 137 -18.69 -11.97 -1.03
N LEU A 138 -17.90 -10.91 -0.84
CA LEU A 138 -16.45 -10.89 -1.01
C LEU A 138 -15.78 -10.24 0.20
N GLN A 139 -14.78 -10.91 0.75
CA GLN A 139 -13.84 -10.36 1.73
C GLN A 139 -12.48 -10.14 1.07
N SER A 140 -11.91 -8.95 1.25
CA SER A 140 -10.56 -8.59 0.82
C SER A 140 -9.71 -8.32 2.05
N THR A 141 -8.58 -9.01 2.19
CA THR A 141 -7.65 -8.88 3.32
C THR A 141 -6.29 -8.49 2.80
N VAL A 142 -5.72 -7.40 3.33
CA VAL A 142 -4.35 -6.97 3.03
C VAL A 142 -3.54 -6.98 4.32
N ARG A 143 -2.38 -7.65 4.29
CA ARG A 143 -1.44 -7.70 5.41
C ARG A 143 -0.09 -7.13 5.00
N TYR A 144 0.49 -6.34 5.89
CA TYR A 144 1.78 -5.67 5.72
C TYR A 144 2.73 -6.05 6.85
N PHE A 145 3.95 -6.45 6.49
CA PHE A 145 5.00 -6.73 7.47
C PHE A 145 6.38 -6.52 6.83
N THR A 146 7.36 -6.14 7.64
CA THR A 146 8.74 -6.04 7.19
C THR A 146 9.35 -7.43 7.07
N ILE A 147 10.12 -7.70 6.00
CA ILE A 147 10.75 -9.01 5.78
C ILE A 147 11.94 -9.17 6.73
N PRO A 148 11.90 -10.14 7.66
CA PRO A 148 12.95 -10.27 8.65
C PRO A 148 14.15 -11.07 8.15
N ASN A 149 15.35 -10.74 8.67
CA ASN A 149 16.61 -11.46 8.44
C ASN A 149 17.10 -11.55 6.98
N GLU A 150 16.59 -10.72 6.07
CA GLU A 150 17.15 -10.58 4.72
C GLU A 150 18.25 -9.51 4.67
N PRO A 151 19.22 -9.62 3.74
CA PRO A 151 20.32 -8.67 3.59
C PRO A 151 19.89 -7.36 2.91
N PHE A 152 18.58 -7.15 2.73
CA PHE A 152 17.99 -5.94 2.18
C PHE A 152 16.70 -5.58 2.93
N PRO A 153 16.34 -4.28 3.00
CA PRO A 153 15.08 -3.84 3.58
C PRO A 153 13.93 -4.07 2.58
N ALA A 154 12.85 -4.71 3.03
CA ALA A 154 11.66 -4.90 2.22
C ALA A 154 10.37 -4.89 3.06
N LEU A 155 9.32 -4.30 2.48
CA LEU A 155 7.95 -4.43 2.97
C LEU A 155 7.26 -5.51 2.15
N ALA A 156 6.82 -6.58 2.79
CA ALA A 156 5.88 -7.51 2.19
C ALA A 156 4.45 -6.98 2.34
N ARG A 157 3.70 -7.09 1.25
CA ARG A 157 2.25 -6.90 1.21
C ARG A 157 1.64 -8.15 0.60
N SER A 158 0.77 -8.82 1.35
CA SER A 158 -0.05 -9.92 0.84
C SER A 158 -1.50 -9.46 0.74
N ILE A 159 -2.15 -9.73 -0.39
CA ILE A 159 -3.58 -9.53 -0.57
C ILE A 159 -4.27 -10.89 -0.79
N GLU A 160 -5.38 -11.09 -0.11
CA GLU A 160 -6.19 -12.30 -0.17
C GLU A 160 -7.65 -11.92 -0.44
N PHE A 161 -8.29 -12.70 -1.31
CA PHE A 161 -9.71 -12.58 -1.65
C PHE A 161 -10.44 -13.86 -1.27
N GLU A 162 -11.44 -13.73 -0.40
CA GLU A 162 -12.25 -14.84 0.07
C GLU A 162 -13.70 -14.65 -0.42
N ASN A 163 -14.21 -15.65 -1.15
CA ASN A 163 -15.61 -15.72 -1.53
C ASN A 163 -16.43 -16.23 -0.34
N ILE A 164 -17.11 -15.32 0.35
CA ILE A 164 -17.99 -15.60 1.49
C ILE A 164 -19.44 -15.86 1.06
N SER A 165 -19.70 -15.88 -0.25
CA SER A 165 -21.01 -16.17 -0.83
C SER A 165 -21.17 -17.65 -1.18
N ARG A 166 -22.39 -18.04 -1.59
CA ARG A 166 -22.67 -19.37 -2.16
C ARG A 166 -22.56 -19.41 -3.69
N LYS A 167 -22.24 -18.29 -4.33
CA LYS A 167 -22.17 -18.15 -5.79
C LYS A 167 -20.71 -18.19 -6.23
N LEU A 168 -20.44 -18.74 -7.41
CA LEU A 168 -19.12 -18.62 -8.02
C LEU A 168 -18.87 -17.13 -8.36
N LEU A 169 -17.69 -16.63 -8.00
CA LEU A 169 -17.23 -15.29 -8.34
C LEU A 169 -16.06 -15.39 -9.33
N GLU A 170 -16.23 -14.80 -10.51
CA GLU A 170 -15.13 -14.56 -11.46
C GLU A 170 -14.55 -13.17 -11.18
N LEU A 171 -13.26 -13.09 -10.87
CA LEU A 171 -12.58 -11.86 -10.48
C LEU A 171 -11.42 -11.55 -11.45
N ASP A 172 -11.44 -10.37 -12.07
CA ASP A 172 -10.25 -9.76 -12.65
C ASP A 172 -9.73 -8.69 -11.67
N VAL A 173 -8.47 -8.80 -11.25
CA VAL A 173 -7.89 -7.94 -10.21
C VAL A 173 -6.73 -7.11 -10.77
N LEU A 174 -6.77 -5.81 -10.49
CA LEU A 174 -5.64 -4.89 -10.67
C LEU A 174 -5.20 -4.38 -9.30
N ASP A 175 -4.01 -4.76 -8.87
CA ASP A 175 -3.51 -4.47 -7.53
C ASP A 175 -2.06 -3.98 -7.58
N GLY A 176 -1.71 -3.01 -6.74
CA GLY A 176 -0.33 -2.54 -6.63
C GLY A 176 -0.20 -1.12 -6.10
N LEU A 177 1.00 -0.57 -6.24
CA LEU A 177 1.31 0.80 -5.88
C LEU A 177 1.24 1.68 -7.14
N PRO A 178 0.45 2.77 -7.16
CA PRO A 178 0.29 3.61 -8.35
C PRO A 178 1.51 4.50 -8.63
N PHE A 179 2.38 4.72 -7.64
CA PHE A 179 3.54 5.60 -7.75
C PHE A 179 4.73 5.03 -6.97
N ILE A 180 5.88 4.90 -7.65
CA ILE A 180 7.15 4.46 -7.06
C ILE A 180 8.20 5.53 -7.35
N ILE A 181 8.87 5.99 -6.29
CA ILE A 181 10.02 6.90 -6.41
C ILE A 181 11.25 6.07 -6.75
N SER A 182 12.00 6.51 -7.76
CA SER A 182 13.29 5.88 -8.13
C SER A 182 14.38 6.24 -7.14
N HIS A 183 15.28 5.29 -6.87
CA HIS A 183 16.43 5.54 -6.00
C HIS A 183 17.32 6.67 -6.54
N GLY A 184 17.85 7.51 -5.64
CA GLY A 184 18.67 8.67 -5.97
C GLY A 184 17.89 9.98 -6.15
N LEU A 185 16.55 9.93 -6.20
CA LEU A 185 15.71 11.13 -6.19
C LEU A 185 15.60 11.71 -4.79
N ILE A 186 16.45 12.69 -4.48
CA ILE A 186 16.40 13.40 -3.21
C ILE A 186 15.08 14.17 -3.05
N HIS A 187 14.65 14.33 -1.80
CA HIS A 187 13.33 14.83 -1.45
C HIS A 187 13.04 16.24 -1.98
N ILE A 188 14.06 17.10 -2.08
CA ILE A 188 13.88 18.47 -2.60
C ILE A 188 13.62 18.46 -4.12
N ILE A 189 14.37 17.68 -4.89
CA ILE A 189 14.17 17.54 -6.34
C ILE A 189 12.81 16.90 -6.61
N GLN A 190 12.45 15.91 -5.79
CA GLN A 190 11.15 15.28 -5.86
C GLN A 190 10.00 16.28 -5.68
N LYS A 191 10.09 17.21 -4.73
CA LYS A 191 8.99 18.15 -4.42
C LYS A 191 8.94 19.35 -5.34
N ASP A 192 10.09 19.89 -5.70
CA ASP A 192 10.16 21.18 -6.40
C ASP A 192 10.35 21.00 -7.91
N LEU A 193 10.91 19.86 -8.35
CA LEU A 193 11.33 19.60 -9.73
C LEU A 193 10.84 18.24 -10.26
N SER A 194 9.75 17.69 -9.73
CA SER A 194 9.24 16.35 -10.04
C SER A 194 9.18 16.04 -11.54
N ARG A 195 8.59 16.95 -12.34
CA ARG A 195 8.46 16.78 -13.80
C ARG A 195 9.80 16.73 -14.51
N THR A 196 10.75 17.57 -14.11
CA THR A 196 12.10 17.55 -14.68
C THR A 196 12.76 16.22 -14.34
N ALA A 197 12.68 15.80 -13.08
CA ALA A 197 13.35 14.60 -12.59
C ALA A 197 12.95 13.31 -13.33
N GLU A 198 11.74 13.24 -13.88
CA GLU A 198 11.27 12.07 -14.65
C GLU A 198 12.13 11.73 -15.86
N ALA A 199 12.76 12.70 -16.53
CA ALA A 199 13.58 12.40 -17.70
C ALA A 199 14.87 11.60 -17.37
N TRP A 200 15.28 11.65 -16.09
CA TRP A 200 16.45 10.93 -15.57
C TRP A 200 16.11 9.55 -15.01
N VAL A 201 14.82 9.22 -14.87
CA VAL A 201 14.38 7.93 -14.36
C VAL A 201 14.59 6.83 -15.41
N GLU A 202 14.98 5.65 -14.92
CA GLU A 202 15.09 4.43 -15.68
C GLU A 202 14.55 3.25 -14.86
N VAL A 203 13.88 2.32 -15.55
CA VAL A 203 13.43 1.06 -14.99
C VAL A 203 14.16 -0.07 -15.73
N MET A 204 14.93 -0.85 -14.99
CA MET A 204 15.65 -2.02 -15.49
C MET A 204 15.00 -3.31 -14.97
N ASN A 205 15.49 -4.46 -15.43
CA ASN A 205 15.16 -5.78 -14.87
C ASN A 205 13.69 -6.24 -15.07
N ASN A 206 12.99 -5.66 -16.05
CA ASN A 206 11.60 -6.02 -16.38
C ASN A 206 11.49 -7.47 -16.89
N ASP A 207 12.47 -7.95 -17.66
CA ASP A 207 12.49 -9.32 -18.20
C ASP A 207 12.53 -10.40 -17.11
N TYR A 208 12.96 -10.03 -15.89
CA TYR A 208 13.07 -10.91 -14.73
C TYR A 208 11.91 -10.73 -13.73
N LYS A 209 10.83 -10.02 -14.11
CA LYS A 209 9.65 -9.76 -13.27
C LYS A 209 9.97 -9.11 -11.91
N ALA A 210 11.06 -8.37 -11.84
CA ALA A 210 11.51 -7.65 -10.65
C ALA A 210 12.07 -6.27 -11.04
N PRO A 211 11.21 -5.34 -11.51
CA PRO A 211 11.62 -4.01 -11.93
C PRO A 211 12.49 -3.30 -10.89
N LEU A 212 13.57 -2.69 -11.36
CA LEU A 212 14.52 -1.90 -10.58
C LEU A 212 14.42 -0.43 -11.00
N PHE A 213 13.95 0.43 -10.09
CA PHE A 213 13.69 1.86 -10.28
C PHE A 213 14.88 2.69 -9.77
N ARG A 214 15.54 3.41 -10.66
CA ARG A 214 16.72 4.25 -10.34
C ARG A 214 16.88 5.40 -11.33
N LEU A 215 17.86 6.25 -11.05
CA LEU A 215 18.30 7.29 -12.00
C LEU A 215 19.39 6.76 -12.94
N LYS A 216 19.37 7.27 -14.18
CA LYS A 216 20.43 7.06 -15.18
C LYS A 216 21.76 7.64 -14.71
N ALA A 217 21.69 8.82 -14.10
CA ALA A 217 22.80 9.55 -13.49
C ALA A 217 22.27 10.49 -12.40
N ALA A 218 23.14 10.93 -11.49
CA ALA A 218 22.77 11.91 -10.47
C ALA A 218 22.31 13.23 -11.09
N ILE A 219 21.25 13.82 -10.52
CA ILE A 219 20.77 15.15 -10.89
C ILE A 219 21.55 16.16 -10.04
N ALA A 220 22.64 16.67 -10.61
CA ALA A 220 23.51 17.65 -9.98
C ALA A 220 23.90 18.75 -10.96
N ASP A 221 24.11 19.97 -10.46
CA ASP A 221 24.68 21.07 -11.23
C ASP A 221 26.20 20.93 -11.28
N LYS A 222 26.67 19.88 -11.95
CA LYS A 222 28.08 19.52 -12.13
C LYS A 222 28.31 18.94 -13.53
N PRO A 223 29.49 19.16 -14.14
CA PRO A 223 29.81 18.61 -15.45
C PRO A 223 30.11 17.10 -15.41
N GLU A 224 30.50 16.55 -14.26
CA GLU A 224 30.78 15.12 -14.12
C GLU A 224 29.50 14.27 -14.04
N VAL A 225 29.48 13.16 -14.79
CA VAL A 225 28.40 12.17 -14.71
C VAL A 225 28.69 11.21 -13.55
N GLU A 226 27.82 11.20 -12.55
CA GLU A 226 27.88 10.27 -11.43
C GLU A 226 26.84 9.15 -11.62
N HIS A 227 27.33 7.90 -11.67
CA HIS A 227 26.48 6.72 -11.77
C HIS A 227 25.93 6.30 -10.41
N ILE A 228 24.63 5.98 -10.36
CA ILE A 228 23.95 5.52 -9.14
C ILE A 228 23.73 4.00 -9.26
N PRO A 229 24.54 3.13 -8.61
CA PRO A 229 24.41 1.68 -8.76
C PRO A 229 23.15 1.12 -8.09
N ASP A 230 22.68 1.78 -7.04
CA ASP A 230 21.56 1.35 -6.20
C ASP A 230 20.19 1.59 -6.85
N GLY A 231 19.18 0.83 -6.43
CA GLY A 231 17.83 0.91 -6.98
C GLY A 231 16.77 0.47 -5.98
N HIS A 232 15.55 1.00 -6.14
CA HIS A 232 14.37 0.44 -5.48
C HIS A 232 13.83 -0.70 -6.34
N PHE A 233 13.29 -1.75 -5.73
CA PHE A 233 12.72 -2.87 -6.47
C PHE A 233 11.28 -3.14 -6.06
N TYR A 234 10.52 -3.76 -6.96
CA TYR A 234 9.18 -4.26 -6.70
C TYR A 234 9.04 -5.63 -7.35
N ALA A 235 8.55 -6.63 -6.62
CA ALA A 235 8.35 -7.98 -7.14
C ALA A 235 7.00 -8.51 -6.65
N THR A 236 6.29 -9.20 -7.55
CA THR A 236 4.97 -9.76 -7.28
C THR A 236 5.03 -11.27 -7.38
N PHE A 237 4.42 -11.94 -6.41
CA PHE A 237 4.33 -13.39 -6.39
C PHE A 237 2.86 -13.79 -6.31
N LYS A 238 2.47 -14.78 -7.09
CA LYS A 238 1.21 -15.50 -6.94
C LYS A 238 1.46 -16.70 -6.04
N ASN A 239 0.62 -16.86 -5.03
CA ASN A 239 0.62 -18.07 -4.21
C ASN A 239 -0.43 -19.05 -4.75
N GLU A 240 0.03 -20.14 -5.35
CA GLU A 240 -0.83 -21.27 -5.69
C GLU A 240 -0.47 -22.45 -4.80
N GLN A 241 -1.39 -22.81 -3.88
CA GLN A 241 -1.26 -23.99 -3.02
C GLN A 241 0.04 -24.03 -2.17
N GLY A 242 0.54 -22.86 -1.75
CA GLY A 242 1.76 -22.74 -0.95
C GLY A 242 3.03 -22.57 -1.77
N VAL A 243 2.94 -22.58 -3.10
CA VAL A 243 4.06 -22.28 -3.99
C VAL A 243 3.98 -20.83 -4.45
N LEU A 244 5.07 -20.08 -4.24
CA LEU A 244 5.21 -18.70 -4.72
C LEU A 244 5.84 -18.71 -6.10
N GLU A 245 5.08 -18.27 -7.10
CA GLU A 245 5.56 -18.08 -8.47
C GLU A 245 5.53 -16.60 -8.84
N TYR A 246 6.49 -16.13 -9.64
CA TYR A 246 6.47 -14.74 -10.10
C TYR A 246 5.24 -14.49 -10.97
N ALA A 247 4.39 -13.56 -10.54
CA ALA A 247 3.22 -13.12 -11.29
C ALA A 247 3.67 -12.34 -12.54
#